data_AF-A0A953TKV2-F1
#
_entry.id   AF-A0A953TKV2-F1
#
_cell.length_a   1.000
_cell.length_b   1.000
_cell.length_c   1.000
_cell.angle_alpha   90.00
_cell.angle_beta   90.00
_cell.angle_gamma   90.00
#
_symmetry.space_group_name_H-M   'P 1'
#
loop_
_entity.id
_entity.type
_entity.pdbx_description
1 polymer ?
#
loop_
_entity_poly.entity_id
_entity_poly.type
_entity_poly.pdbx_seq_one_letter_code
_entity_poly.pdbx_strand_id
1 'polypeptide(L)'
;MKNKRNERGSALILTLILLLVMSVMAASMMFLAQSETWATMNYRMMSQTRYAAETGIQAAANYLMFTYVPPSTATDQLTSYNYQTVSPVTLGVGSSAPAVVLSSINGESAVYADSAVMSQYANVTKGTLTAGNTTLNFASDAKLIAMRQVKVFGKSQPATVQTWLVKGRGNVVGVQNAQVEVTAILERLVTPMFAYAAFANSSGCSALVFGGGAKTNSYNSASLTANGGTYATPTFVASGGNVGTNGNLDDFGNSVINGSLSTPRTGTGTCSTGNVTALSGTNTPTGGIIELPQPILYPTPDPPSPMPPTGSLSINNGPCGYTGCNQPAKNGDYYLTPTLNPDGITAFTSSATNPTQYNCSTAPATPCTYPDITINAGAVVHLTAGTYNINSIRFNGNASIVVDSGPVVMNIAGTGLGSSTSAVDLTGGSVTNSSLNPSNLQILYGGTNAVKVASGNAGAAMLAYAPNAVGSITGSGDFYGSLIANTITDMGQGTIHYDSNLQVTMMNLGAWMLDSFTWSKF
;
A
#
# COMPACT_ATOMS: atom_id res chain seq x y z
N MET A 1 -96.58 33.02 -28.84
CA MET A 1 -95.96 33.15 -27.51
C MET A 1 -96.10 31.82 -26.77
N LYS A 2 -95.01 31.06 -26.60
CA LYS A 2 -95.02 29.72 -25.96
C LYS A 2 -95.02 29.85 -24.44
N ASN A 3 -95.89 29.08 -23.79
CA ASN A 3 -96.29 29.21 -22.39
C ASN A 3 -95.20 28.64 -21.43
N LYS A 4 -94.36 29.49 -20.84
CA LYS A 4 -93.25 29.13 -19.92
C LYS A 4 -93.70 28.88 -18.46
N ARG A 5 -94.85 28.24 -18.22
CA ARG A 5 -95.38 28.02 -16.84
C ARG A 5 -95.07 26.65 -16.23
N ASN A 6 -94.66 25.64 -17.01
CA ASN A 6 -94.38 24.28 -16.51
C ASN A 6 -92.88 23.92 -16.32
N GLU A 7 -91.94 24.83 -16.56
CA GLU A 7 -90.50 24.57 -16.42
C GLU A 7 -89.91 24.95 -15.04
N ARG A 8 -90.73 25.46 -14.11
CA ARG A 8 -90.26 25.95 -12.79
C ARG A 8 -89.87 24.83 -11.81
N GLY A 9 -90.41 23.61 -11.98
CA GLY A 9 -90.09 22.46 -11.12
C GLY A 9 -88.86 21.67 -11.55
N SER A 10 -88.65 21.51 -12.87
CA SER A 10 -87.49 20.77 -13.41
C SER A 10 -86.18 21.53 -13.24
N ALA A 11 -86.20 22.87 -13.34
CA ALA A 11 -85.04 23.71 -13.11
C ALA A 11 -84.49 23.57 -11.68
N LEU A 12 -85.37 23.49 -10.67
CA LEU A 12 -84.97 23.33 -9.27
C LEU A 12 -84.29 21.95 -9.02
N ILE A 13 -84.87 20.89 -9.58
CA ILE A 13 -84.31 19.53 -9.49
C ILE A 13 -82.95 19.45 -10.21
N LEU A 14 -82.83 20.05 -11.39
CA LEU A 14 -81.57 20.14 -12.12
C LEU A 14 -80.51 20.91 -11.32
N THR A 15 -80.86 22.04 -10.69
CA THR A 15 -79.92 22.78 -9.85
C THR A 15 -79.50 22.03 -8.59
N LEU A 16 -80.39 21.25 -7.98
CA LEU A 16 -80.09 20.40 -6.82
C LEU A 16 -79.16 19.24 -7.19
N ILE A 17 -79.42 18.58 -8.32
CA ILE A 17 -78.53 17.53 -8.85
C ILE A 17 -77.15 18.12 -9.19
N LEU A 18 -77.11 19.31 -9.80
CA LEU A 18 -75.86 19.95 -10.19
C LEU A 18 -75.05 20.44 -8.97
N LEU A 19 -75.72 20.95 -7.93
CA LEU A 19 -75.10 21.25 -6.62
C LEU A 19 -74.57 19.98 -5.94
N LEU A 20 -75.32 18.88 -5.99
CA LEU A 20 -74.89 17.60 -5.43
C LEU A 20 -73.66 17.07 -6.16
N VAL A 21 -73.65 17.08 -7.49
CA VAL A 21 -72.49 16.67 -8.30
C VAL A 21 -71.26 17.54 -8.01
N MET A 22 -71.43 18.86 -7.92
CA MET A 22 -70.34 19.78 -7.56
C MET A 22 -69.79 19.51 -6.16
N SER A 23 -70.66 19.19 -5.19
CA SER A 23 -70.23 18.86 -3.82
C SER A 23 -69.45 17.54 -3.75
N VAL A 24 -69.84 16.53 -4.54
CA VAL A 24 -69.14 15.24 -4.62
C VAL A 24 -67.77 15.41 -5.29
N MET A 25 -67.67 16.23 -6.35
CA MET A 25 -66.39 16.56 -6.98
C MET A 25 -65.48 17.37 -6.06
N ALA A 26 -66.03 18.31 -5.29
CA ALA A 26 -65.25 19.08 -4.31
C ALA A 26 -64.71 18.17 -3.20
N ALA A 27 -65.52 17.24 -2.69
CA ALA A 27 -65.10 16.26 -1.70
C ALA A 27 -64.02 15.30 -2.26
N SER A 28 -64.19 14.80 -3.49
CA SER A 28 -63.19 13.92 -4.11
C SER A 28 -61.87 14.63 -4.39
N MET A 29 -61.89 15.88 -4.85
CA MET A 29 -60.68 16.70 -4.98
C MET A 29 -59.99 16.94 -3.63
N MET A 30 -60.76 17.12 -2.54
CA MET A 30 -60.19 17.27 -1.20
C MET A 30 -59.47 15.99 -0.74
N PHE A 31 -60.06 14.81 -0.98
CA PHE A 31 -59.41 13.53 -0.66
C PHE A 31 -58.17 13.26 -1.53
N LEU A 32 -58.22 13.61 -2.81
CA LEU A 32 -57.05 13.51 -3.71
C LEU A 32 -55.93 14.45 -3.25
N ALA A 33 -56.24 15.71 -2.96
CA ALA A 33 -55.28 16.69 -2.47
C ALA A 33 -54.64 16.24 -1.13
N GLN A 34 -55.42 15.65 -0.23
CA GLN A 34 -54.87 15.05 0.99
C GLN A 34 -53.91 13.91 0.67
N SER A 35 -54.32 12.95 -0.19
CA SER A 35 -53.49 11.80 -0.58
C SER A 35 -52.17 12.24 -1.22
N GLU A 36 -52.21 13.21 -2.14
CA GLU A 36 -51.02 13.79 -2.78
C GLU A 36 -50.11 14.50 -1.78
N THR A 37 -50.70 15.21 -0.80
CA THR A 37 -49.94 15.89 0.25
C THR A 37 -49.21 14.88 1.13
N TRP A 38 -49.87 13.80 1.54
CA TRP A 38 -49.26 12.72 2.33
C TRP A 38 -48.17 11.98 1.55
N ALA A 39 -48.40 11.68 0.27
CA ALA A 39 -47.41 11.05 -0.60
C ALA A 39 -46.16 11.93 -0.75
N THR A 40 -46.35 13.23 -0.98
CA THR A 40 -45.26 14.20 -1.11
C THR A 40 -44.48 14.35 0.20
N MET A 41 -45.17 14.42 1.33
CA MET A 41 -44.54 14.48 2.66
C MET A 41 -43.71 13.24 2.94
N ASN A 42 -44.25 12.06 2.66
CA ASN A 42 -43.55 10.79 2.84
C ASN A 42 -42.31 10.68 1.95
N TYR A 43 -42.39 11.12 0.69
CA TYR A 43 -41.24 11.14 -0.23
C TYR A 43 -40.14 12.08 0.27
N ARG A 44 -40.49 13.30 0.69
CA ARG A 44 -39.51 14.26 1.24
C ARG A 44 -38.86 13.74 2.51
N MET A 45 -39.65 13.18 3.43
CA MET A 45 -39.15 12.65 4.68
C MET A 45 -38.21 11.47 4.45
N MET A 46 -38.55 10.59 3.52
CA MET A 46 -37.69 9.47 3.12
C MET A 46 -36.35 9.91 2.56
N SER A 47 -36.33 10.88 1.65
CA SER A 47 -35.08 11.42 1.10
C SER A 47 -34.22 12.09 2.19
N GLN A 48 -34.84 12.82 3.11
CA GLN A 48 -34.16 13.41 4.27
C GLN A 48 -33.56 12.34 5.18
N THR A 49 -34.33 11.32 5.57
CA THR A 49 -33.85 10.21 6.39
C THR A 49 -32.71 9.44 5.71
N ARG A 50 -32.76 9.29 4.38
CA ARG A 50 -31.67 8.68 3.61
C ARG A 50 -30.37 9.47 3.74
N TYR A 51 -30.40 10.80 3.65
CA TYR A 51 -29.19 11.62 3.86
C TYR A 51 -28.63 11.48 5.28
N ALA A 52 -29.50 11.31 6.28
CA ALA A 52 -29.04 11.01 7.64
C ALA A 52 -28.37 9.62 7.71
N ALA A 53 -28.94 8.60 7.08
CA ALA A 53 -28.33 7.27 6.99
C ALA A 53 -26.97 7.31 6.27
N GLU A 54 -26.87 8.03 5.15
CA GLU A 54 -25.61 8.23 4.42
C GLU A 54 -24.57 8.96 5.29
N THR A 55 -24.99 9.93 6.12
CA THR A 55 -24.09 10.60 7.08
C THR A 55 -23.56 9.63 8.13
N GLY A 56 -24.38 8.68 8.60
CA GLY A 56 -23.92 7.61 9.49
C GLY A 56 -22.83 6.75 8.87
N ILE A 57 -22.96 6.43 7.57
CA ILE A 57 -21.90 5.72 6.82
C ILE A 57 -20.62 6.57 6.77
N GLN A 58 -20.73 7.85 6.44
CA GLN A 58 -19.56 8.73 6.34
C GLN A 58 -18.85 8.92 7.68
N ALA A 59 -19.61 9.05 8.78
CA ALA A 59 -19.05 9.15 10.13
C ALA A 59 -18.29 7.86 10.53
N ALA A 60 -18.87 6.69 10.22
CA ALA A 60 -18.23 5.40 10.44
C ALA A 60 -16.96 5.24 9.60
N ALA A 61 -17.03 5.56 8.31
CA ALA A 61 -15.88 5.51 7.41
C ALA A 61 -14.75 6.43 7.89
N ASN A 62 -15.08 7.67 8.27
CA ASN A 62 -14.11 8.62 8.80
C ASN A 62 -13.39 8.09 10.06
N TYR A 63 -14.13 7.51 11.00
CA TYR A 63 -13.51 6.88 12.17
C TYR A 63 -12.59 5.71 11.78
N LEU A 64 -13.08 4.78 10.95
CA LEU A 64 -12.34 3.59 10.53
C LEU A 64 -11.08 3.93 9.71
N MET A 65 -11.09 5.05 8.98
CA MET A 65 -9.99 5.47 8.12
C MET A 65 -8.90 6.25 8.86
N PHE A 66 -9.26 7.08 9.85
CA PHE A 66 -8.35 8.09 10.41
C PHE A 66 -8.14 8.02 11.92
N THR A 67 -9.04 7.39 12.68
CA THR A 67 -8.94 7.31 14.15
C THR A 67 -8.68 5.88 14.62
N TYR A 68 -9.33 4.93 13.96
CA TYR A 68 -9.23 3.52 14.28
C TYR A 68 -7.84 2.95 13.95
N VAL A 69 -7.27 2.21 14.90
CA VAL A 69 -6.02 1.46 14.74
C VAL A 69 -6.36 -0.03 14.73
N PRO A 70 -6.07 -0.77 13.65
CA PRO A 70 -6.34 -2.20 13.59
C PRO A 70 -5.57 -3.02 14.63
N PRO A 71 -6.05 -4.23 15.00
CA PRO A 71 -5.37 -5.13 15.91
C PRO A 71 -3.95 -5.47 15.44
N SER A 72 -3.03 -5.54 16.39
CA SER A 72 -1.63 -5.87 16.18
C SER A 72 -1.10 -6.75 17.32
N THR A 73 0.07 -6.45 17.88
CA THR A 73 0.68 -7.13 19.03
C THR A 73 0.49 -6.38 20.36
N ALA A 74 -0.12 -5.19 20.31
CA ALA A 74 -0.34 -4.32 21.46
C ALA A 74 -1.61 -4.71 22.24
N THR A 75 -2.26 -3.74 22.92
CA THR A 75 -3.47 -3.94 23.73
C THR A 75 -4.59 -4.65 22.98
N ASP A 76 -4.77 -4.30 21.70
CA ASP A 76 -5.66 -5.02 20.78
C ASP A 76 -4.88 -6.12 20.03
N GLN A 77 -5.00 -7.34 20.55
CA GLN A 77 -4.24 -8.50 20.09
C GLN A 77 -4.95 -9.22 18.94
N LEU A 78 -4.22 -9.45 17.85
CA LEU A 78 -4.75 -10.17 16.70
C LEU A 78 -5.22 -11.60 17.03
N THR A 79 -4.63 -12.24 18.04
CA THR A 79 -5.01 -13.58 18.53
C THR A 79 -6.42 -13.64 19.14
N SER A 80 -7.02 -12.50 19.49
CA SER A 80 -8.40 -12.43 19.95
C SER A 80 -9.42 -12.70 18.82
N TYR A 81 -8.98 -12.69 17.56
CA TYR A 81 -9.86 -12.75 16.40
C TYR A 81 -9.67 -14.05 15.61
N ASN A 82 -10.77 -14.66 15.20
CA ASN A 82 -10.76 -15.71 14.18
C ASN A 82 -11.08 -15.08 12.82
N TYR A 83 -10.06 -14.99 11.96
CA TYR A 83 -10.14 -14.30 10.67
C TYR A 83 -9.65 -15.11 9.46
N GLN A 84 -9.04 -16.28 9.69
CA GLN A 84 -8.38 -17.03 8.62
C GLN A 84 -9.36 -17.91 7.83
N THR A 85 -10.42 -18.39 8.46
CA THR A 85 -11.33 -19.41 7.90
C THR A 85 -12.80 -19.05 7.97
N VAL A 86 -13.14 -17.86 8.48
CA VAL A 86 -14.52 -17.42 8.70
C VAL A 86 -14.78 -16.04 8.11
N SER A 87 -15.98 -15.84 7.59
CA SER A 87 -16.53 -14.54 7.24
C SER A 87 -18.00 -14.51 7.68
N PRO A 88 -18.43 -13.54 8.51
CA PRO A 88 -17.65 -12.45 9.09
C PRO A 88 -16.57 -12.92 10.08
N VAL A 89 -15.62 -12.03 10.40
CA VAL A 89 -14.62 -12.26 11.44
C VAL A 89 -15.31 -12.38 12.79
N THR A 90 -14.92 -13.35 13.61
CA THR A 90 -15.49 -13.56 14.96
C THR A 90 -14.49 -13.25 16.05
N LEU A 91 -15.00 -12.84 17.22
CA LEU A 91 -14.20 -12.69 18.44
C LEU A 91 -14.07 -14.05 19.13
N GLY A 92 -12.86 -14.60 19.16
CA GLY A 92 -12.57 -15.97 19.60
C GLY A 92 -12.88 -17.05 18.56
N VAL A 93 -12.66 -18.30 18.96
CA VAL A 93 -12.84 -19.50 18.12
C VAL A 93 -14.06 -20.31 18.59
N GLY A 94 -14.83 -20.88 17.65
CA GLY A 94 -15.98 -21.76 17.94
C GLY A 94 -17.25 -21.38 17.17
N SER A 95 -18.22 -22.31 17.12
CA SER A 95 -19.49 -22.13 16.39
C SER A 95 -20.44 -21.10 17.00
N SER A 96 -20.20 -20.70 18.25
CA SER A 96 -20.97 -19.66 18.97
C SER A 96 -20.20 -18.35 19.12
N ALA A 97 -19.01 -18.23 18.51
CA ALA A 97 -18.21 -17.02 18.59
C ALA A 97 -18.97 -15.86 17.92
N PRO A 98 -19.19 -14.73 18.61
CA PRO A 98 -19.95 -13.62 18.06
C PRO A 98 -19.16 -12.93 16.95
N ALA A 99 -19.87 -12.47 15.92
CA ALA A 99 -19.28 -11.66 14.86
C ALA A 99 -18.78 -10.33 15.42
N VAL A 100 -17.65 -9.85 14.90
CA VAL A 100 -17.07 -8.56 15.30
C VAL A 100 -17.91 -7.43 14.71
N VAL A 101 -18.43 -6.59 15.59
CA VAL A 101 -19.36 -5.50 15.27
C VAL A 101 -19.04 -4.29 16.13
N LEU A 102 -18.89 -3.12 15.52
CA LEU A 102 -18.87 -1.83 16.20
C LEU A 102 -20.21 -1.15 15.94
N SER A 103 -20.92 -0.71 16.98
CA SER A 103 -22.26 -0.12 16.81
C SER A 103 -22.47 1.10 17.68
N SER A 104 -23.14 2.11 17.13
CA SER A 104 -23.77 3.23 17.84
C SER A 104 -25.30 3.18 17.77
N ILE A 105 -25.86 2.17 17.11
CA ILE A 105 -27.30 1.98 16.94
C ILE A 105 -27.90 1.39 18.22
N ASN A 106 -28.94 2.03 18.75
CA ASN A 106 -29.63 1.54 19.93
C ASN A 106 -30.32 0.19 19.65
N GLY A 107 -30.10 -0.80 20.52
CA GLY A 107 -30.62 -2.17 20.38
C GLY A 107 -29.68 -3.14 19.66
N GLU A 108 -28.61 -2.67 19.03
CA GLU A 108 -27.58 -3.52 18.42
C GLU A 108 -26.38 -3.64 19.37
N SER A 109 -25.92 -4.87 19.62
CA SER A 109 -24.77 -5.12 20.51
C SER A 109 -23.45 -4.94 19.77
N ALA A 110 -22.55 -4.13 20.34
CA ALA A 110 -21.16 -4.05 19.89
C ALA A 110 -20.34 -5.21 20.48
N VAL A 111 -19.49 -5.80 19.66
CA VAL A 111 -18.60 -6.93 19.99
C VAL A 111 -17.24 -6.66 19.37
N TYR A 112 -16.26 -6.31 20.20
CA TYR A 112 -14.87 -6.08 19.82
C TYR A 112 -13.95 -6.37 21.02
N ALA A 113 -12.69 -6.78 20.78
CA ALA A 113 -11.77 -7.14 21.87
C ALA A 113 -11.46 -5.94 22.78
N ASP A 114 -11.14 -4.80 22.16
CA ASP A 114 -10.87 -3.55 22.88
C ASP A 114 -12.13 -2.72 23.13
N SER A 115 -12.48 -2.55 24.41
CA SER A 115 -13.61 -1.72 24.86
C SER A 115 -13.45 -0.22 24.58
N ALA A 116 -12.22 0.29 24.45
CA ALA A 116 -11.96 1.67 24.09
C ALA A 116 -12.37 1.94 22.65
N VAL A 117 -12.07 1.01 21.73
CA VAL A 117 -12.48 1.09 20.31
C VAL A 117 -14.00 1.10 20.20
N MET A 118 -14.71 0.25 20.96
CA MET A 118 -16.18 0.24 20.98
C MET A 118 -16.75 1.58 21.44
N SER A 119 -16.20 2.12 22.54
CA SER A 119 -16.67 3.37 23.13
C SER A 119 -16.42 4.57 22.22
N GLN A 120 -15.25 4.65 21.59
CA GLN A 120 -14.90 5.72 20.66
C GLN A 120 -15.78 5.67 19.41
N TYR A 121 -15.94 4.50 18.79
CA TYR A 121 -16.86 4.32 17.66
C TYR A 121 -18.27 4.78 18.02
N ALA A 122 -18.82 4.29 19.15
CA ALA A 122 -20.18 4.60 19.58
C ALA A 122 -20.42 6.10 19.85
N ASN A 123 -19.36 6.86 20.14
CA ASN A 123 -19.44 8.30 20.41
C ASN A 123 -19.39 9.14 19.13
N VAL A 124 -18.60 8.75 18.13
CA VAL A 124 -18.35 9.58 16.94
C VAL A 124 -19.28 9.25 15.77
N THR A 125 -19.96 8.10 15.79
CA THR A 125 -20.78 7.65 14.66
C THR A 125 -22.29 7.81 14.85
N LYS A 126 -22.70 8.59 15.86
CA LYS A 126 -24.09 9.00 16.07
C LYS A 126 -24.21 10.50 16.24
N GLY A 127 -25.36 11.05 15.90
CA GLY A 127 -25.62 12.47 16.08
C GLY A 127 -26.92 12.92 15.42
N THR A 128 -27.04 14.23 15.26
CA THR A 128 -28.22 14.87 14.69
C THR A 128 -27.84 15.78 13.53
N LEU A 129 -28.73 15.88 12.54
CA LEU A 129 -28.66 16.80 11.41
C LEU A 129 -29.94 17.61 11.34
N THR A 130 -29.87 18.85 10.86
CA THR A 130 -31.04 19.71 10.69
C THR A 130 -31.40 19.77 9.20
N ALA A 131 -32.66 19.49 8.85
CA ALA A 131 -33.17 19.53 7.48
C ALA A 131 -34.38 20.49 7.40
N GLY A 132 -34.10 21.79 7.45
CA GLY A 132 -35.15 22.81 7.63
C GLY A 132 -35.63 22.82 9.07
N ASN A 133 -36.92 22.57 9.31
CA ASN A 133 -37.50 22.57 10.66
C ASN A 133 -37.54 21.16 11.30
N THR A 134 -37.03 20.13 10.62
CA THR A 134 -36.97 18.76 11.14
C THR A 134 -35.55 18.42 11.58
N THR A 135 -35.45 17.74 12.72
CA THR A 135 -34.19 17.14 13.20
C THR A 135 -34.17 15.68 12.80
N LEU A 136 -33.07 15.26 12.17
CA LEU A 136 -32.80 13.89 11.78
C LEU A 136 -31.73 13.33 12.70
N ASN A 137 -31.89 12.10 13.16
CA ASN A 137 -30.85 11.36 13.86
C ASN A 137 -30.13 10.44 12.89
N PHE A 138 -28.82 10.30 13.07
CA PHE A 138 -28.04 9.26 12.43
C PHE A 138 -27.31 8.42 13.48
N ALA A 139 -27.11 7.15 13.17
CA ALA A 139 -26.26 6.21 13.88
C ALA A 139 -25.70 5.19 12.88
N SER A 140 -24.69 4.42 13.27
CA SER A 140 -24.11 3.41 12.39
C SER A 140 -23.65 2.15 13.11
N ASP A 141 -23.55 1.08 12.35
CA ASP A 141 -22.98 -0.22 12.68
C ASP A 141 -21.89 -0.53 11.63
N ALA A 142 -20.76 -1.07 12.05
CA ALA A 142 -19.71 -1.59 11.20
C ALA A 142 -19.40 -3.04 11.59
N LYS A 143 -19.68 -3.97 10.69
CA LYS A 143 -19.41 -5.40 10.83
C LYS A 143 -18.13 -5.77 10.08
N LEU A 144 -17.20 -6.45 10.76
CA LEU A 144 -15.93 -6.85 10.15
C LEU A 144 -16.13 -8.11 9.29
N ILE A 145 -16.03 -7.96 7.97
CA ILE A 145 -16.32 -9.04 7.02
C ILE A 145 -15.08 -9.91 6.77
N ALA A 146 -13.93 -9.26 6.61
CA ALA A 146 -12.66 -9.92 6.36
C ALA A 146 -11.52 -9.15 7.01
N MET A 147 -10.50 -9.88 7.43
CA MET A 147 -9.27 -9.32 7.98
C MET A 147 -8.11 -10.19 7.52
N ARG A 148 -6.98 -9.57 7.18
CA ARG A 148 -5.75 -10.28 6.85
C ARG A 148 -4.53 -9.46 7.22
N GLN A 149 -3.43 -10.14 7.53
CA GLN A 149 -2.13 -9.50 7.65
C GLN A 149 -1.42 -9.49 6.31
N VAL A 150 -0.84 -8.36 5.96
CA VAL A 150 -0.11 -8.15 4.73
C VAL A 150 1.24 -7.51 5.07
N LYS A 151 2.33 -8.08 4.57
CA LYS A 151 3.64 -7.45 4.67
C LYS A 151 3.70 -6.27 3.69
N VAL A 152 3.67 -5.06 4.25
CA VAL A 152 3.76 -3.83 3.46
C VAL A 152 5.22 -3.52 3.21
N PHE A 153 5.53 -3.13 1.98
CA PHE A 153 6.89 -2.73 1.63
C PHE A 153 7.41 -1.59 2.53
N GLY A 154 8.70 -1.63 2.87
CA GLY A 154 9.35 -0.60 3.68
C GLY A 154 8.97 -0.61 5.16
N LYS A 155 8.13 -1.57 5.60
CA LYS A 155 7.79 -1.78 7.00
C LYS A 155 8.31 -3.14 7.47
N SER A 156 8.86 -3.17 8.68
CA SER A 156 9.37 -4.41 9.31
C SER A 156 8.24 -5.31 9.83
N GLN A 157 7.09 -4.72 10.19
CA GLN A 157 5.92 -5.42 10.70
C GLN A 157 4.80 -5.47 9.66
N PRO A 158 4.04 -6.58 9.58
CA PRO A 158 2.87 -6.66 8.70
C PRO A 158 1.77 -5.69 9.15
N ALA A 159 1.06 -5.11 8.19
CA ALA A 159 -0.13 -4.31 8.45
C ALA A 159 -1.38 -5.18 8.40
N THR A 160 -2.33 -4.92 9.29
CA THR A 160 -3.65 -5.56 9.30
C THR A 160 -4.59 -4.79 8.37
N VAL A 161 -5.03 -5.44 7.29
CA VAL A 161 -5.99 -4.91 6.32
C VAL A 161 -7.36 -5.51 6.62
N GLN A 162 -8.39 -4.67 6.61
CA GLN A 162 -9.76 -5.05 6.98
C GLN A 162 -10.77 -4.56 5.94
N THR A 163 -11.82 -5.36 5.76
CA THR A 163 -13.00 -5.01 4.98
C THR A 163 -14.20 -4.94 5.91
N TRP A 164 -14.86 -3.79 5.94
CA TRP A 164 -15.98 -3.50 6.83
C TRP A 164 -17.27 -3.35 6.05
N LEU A 165 -18.32 -4.04 6.47
CA LEU A 165 -19.69 -3.74 6.04
C LEU A 165 -20.25 -2.69 6.99
N VAL A 166 -20.39 -1.49 6.47
CA VAL A 166 -20.91 -0.33 7.22
C VAL A 166 -22.39 -0.18 6.92
N LYS A 167 -23.20 -0.05 7.97
CA LYS A 167 -24.62 0.24 7.92
C LYS A 167 -24.89 1.56 8.63
N GLY A 168 -25.44 2.53 7.92
CA GLY A 168 -25.96 3.76 8.50
C GLY A 168 -27.47 3.68 8.65
N ARG A 169 -28.00 4.14 9.79
CA ARG A 169 -29.43 4.25 10.05
C ARG A 169 -29.78 5.72 10.27
N GLY A 170 -30.75 6.20 9.50
CA GLY A 170 -31.36 7.51 9.66
C GLY A 170 -32.75 7.39 10.28
N ASN A 171 -33.14 8.37 11.10
CA ASN A 171 -34.50 8.50 11.62
C ASN A 171 -34.92 9.98 11.74
N VAL A 172 -36.21 10.28 11.69
CA VAL A 172 -36.75 11.61 12.00
C VAL A 172 -37.18 11.69 13.46
N VAL A 173 -36.74 12.72 14.18
CA VAL A 173 -37.12 12.92 15.59
C VAL A 173 -38.63 13.16 15.70
N GLY A 174 -39.30 12.42 16.58
CA GLY A 174 -40.74 12.57 16.84
C GLY A 174 -41.66 11.85 15.86
N VAL A 175 -41.13 11.13 14.86
CA VAL A 175 -41.91 10.33 13.91
C VAL A 175 -41.45 8.88 13.98
N GLN A 176 -42.29 7.97 14.51
CA GLN A 176 -41.87 6.59 14.82
C GLN A 176 -41.60 5.71 13.59
N ASN A 177 -42.08 6.07 12.40
CA ASN A 177 -42.12 5.17 11.23
C ASN A 177 -41.31 5.68 10.00
N ALA A 178 -40.30 6.52 10.22
CA ALA A 178 -39.49 7.08 9.13
C ALA A 178 -38.01 6.67 9.28
N GLN A 179 -37.74 5.37 9.21
CA GLN A 179 -36.38 4.82 9.28
C GLN A 179 -35.89 4.37 7.90
N VAL A 180 -34.65 4.73 7.59
CA VAL A 180 -33.96 4.31 6.37
C VAL A 180 -32.62 3.75 6.80
N GLU A 181 -32.25 2.61 6.21
CA GLU A 181 -30.91 2.06 6.34
C GLU A 181 -30.20 2.14 5.00
N VAL A 182 -28.92 2.47 5.04
CA VAL A 182 -28.02 2.40 3.90
C VAL A 182 -26.86 1.50 4.33
N THR A 183 -26.39 0.64 3.44
CA THR A 183 -25.20 -0.18 3.66
C THR A 183 -24.18 0.08 2.57
N ALA A 184 -22.91 -0.03 2.92
CA ALA A 184 -21.77 0.07 2.02
C ALA A 184 -20.60 -0.79 2.54
N ILE A 185 -19.68 -1.15 1.65
CA ILE A 185 -18.46 -1.87 1.97
C ILE A 185 -17.30 -0.88 1.95
N LEU A 186 -16.56 -0.78 3.05
CA LEU A 186 -15.34 -0.01 3.16
C LEU A 186 -14.14 -0.97 3.10
N GLU A 187 -13.26 -0.77 2.12
CA GLU A 187 -12.10 -1.63 1.91
C GLU A 187 -10.88 -0.88 1.37
N ARG A 188 -9.74 -1.57 1.27
CA ARG A 188 -8.53 -1.10 0.60
C ARG A 188 -8.04 -2.14 -0.38
N LEU A 189 -7.69 -1.68 -1.58
CA LEU A 189 -7.00 -2.53 -2.54
C LEU A 189 -5.59 -2.84 -2.04
N VAL A 190 -5.18 -4.09 -2.17
CA VAL A 190 -3.82 -4.55 -1.86
C VAL A 190 -3.20 -5.03 -3.16
N THR A 191 -2.15 -4.35 -3.63
CA THR A 191 -1.47 -4.66 -4.88
C THR A 191 -0.01 -5.03 -4.61
N PRO A 192 0.62 -5.88 -5.43
CA PRO A 192 2.05 -6.14 -5.31
C PRO A 192 2.84 -4.88 -5.65
N MET A 193 3.82 -4.53 -4.81
CA MET A 193 4.64 -3.35 -5.07
C MET A 193 5.71 -3.62 -6.14
N PHE A 194 6.26 -4.83 -6.17
CA PHE A 194 7.23 -5.27 -7.17
C PHE A 194 6.58 -6.29 -8.09
N ALA A 195 5.88 -5.83 -9.11
CA ALA A 195 5.23 -6.70 -10.11
C ALA A 195 6.13 -6.99 -11.33
N TYR A 196 7.29 -6.35 -11.41
CA TYR A 196 8.20 -6.34 -12.54
C TYR A 196 9.63 -6.66 -12.10
N ALA A 197 10.41 -7.28 -12.98
CA ALA A 197 11.86 -7.45 -12.87
C ALA A 197 12.58 -6.10 -12.79
N ALA A 198 12.16 -5.15 -13.64
CA ALA A 198 12.62 -3.78 -13.64
C ALA A 198 11.47 -2.85 -14.01
N PHE A 199 11.33 -1.73 -13.30
CA PHE A 199 10.36 -0.69 -13.64
C PHE A 199 10.98 0.71 -13.65
N ALA A 200 10.86 1.42 -14.78
CA ALA A 200 11.28 2.81 -14.90
C ALA A 200 10.09 3.78 -14.70
N ASN A 201 10.16 4.62 -13.67
CA ASN A 201 9.09 5.55 -13.29
C ASN A 201 8.99 6.78 -14.21
N SER A 202 10.06 7.13 -14.92
CA SER A 202 10.12 8.26 -15.85
C SER A 202 9.16 8.10 -17.02
N SER A 203 8.50 9.18 -17.40
CA SER A 203 7.70 9.27 -18.63
C SER A 203 8.51 9.76 -19.85
N GLY A 204 9.81 9.97 -19.67
CA GLY A 204 10.72 10.42 -20.71
C GLY A 204 11.18 9.29 -21.63
N CYS A 205 12.05 9.64 -22.58
CA CYS A 205 12.63 8.67 -23.50
C CYS A 205 13.83 7.99 -22.88
N SER A 206 14.12 6.78 -23.34
CA SER A 206 15.16 5.93 -22.75
C SER A 206 14.92 5.74 -21.25
N ALA A 207 13.66 5.70 -20.83
CA ALA A 207 13.30 5.54 -19.43
C ALA A 207 13.78 4.18 -18.92
N LEU A 208 13.58 3.14 -19.73
CA LEU A 208 14.17 1.83 -19.53
C LEU A 208 15.10 1.54 -20.70
N VAL A 209 16.33 1.13 -20.41
CA VAL A 209 17.35 0.84 -21.42
C VAL A 209 17.95 -0.53 -21.15
N PHE A 210 17.83 -1.44 -22.11
CA PHE A 210 18.40 -2.78 -22.05
C PHE A 210 19.45 -2.93 -23.15
N GLY A 211 20.65 -3.32 -22.76
CA GLY A 211 21.67 -3.71 -23.72
C GLY A 211 22.80 -4.55 -23.16
N GLY A 212 23.86 -4.73 -23.96
CA GLY A 212 24.99 -5.59 -23.57
C GLY A 212 24.65 -7.08 -23.46
N GLY A 213 23.52 -7.53 -24.03
CA GLY A 213 23.03 -8.90 -23.92
C GLY A 213 22.20 -9.18 -22.67
N ALA A 214 21.68 -8.13 -22.01
CA ALA A 214 20.79 -8.22 -20.84
C ALA A 214 19.65 -9.22 -21.04
N LYS A 215 19.30 -9.97 -19.99
CA LYS A 215 18.22 -10.96 -20.04
C LYS A 215 17.31 -10.85 -18.84
N THR A 216 16.03 -11.15 -19.00
CA THR A 216 15.12 -11.37 -17.87
C THR A 216 14.52 -12.76 -17.91
N ASN A 217 14.15 -13.30 -16.74
CA ASN A 217 13.34 -14.50 -16.58
C ASN A 217 12.66 -14.46 -15.20
N SER A 218 12.10 -15.58 -14.72
CA SER A 218 11.64 -15.68 -13.33
C SER A 218 12.05 -16.95 -12.60
N TYR A 219 11.94 -16.90 -11.28
CA TYR A 219 11.99 -18.03 -10.36
C TYR A 219 11.01 -17.80 -9.19
N ASN A 220 10.96 -18.72 -8.23
CA ASN A 220 10.14 -18.57 -7.03
C ASN A 220 10.96 -18.88 -5.77
N SER A 221 11.26 -17.87 -4.97
CA SER A 221 12.05 -18.04 -3.74
C SER A 221 11.33 -18.88 -2.67
N ALA A 222 10.00 -18.91 -2.64
CA ALA A 222 9.23 -19.74 -1.70
C ALA A 222 9.34 -21.24 -1.99
N SER A 223 9.79 -21.62 -3.19
CA SER A 223 10.03 -23.02 -3.56
C SER A 223 11.41 -23.54 -3.14
N LEU A 224 12.30 -22.65 -2.68
CA LEU A 224 13.66 -23.00 -2.32
C LEU A 224 13.71 -23.53 -0.89
N THR A 225 14.29 -24.72 -0.71
CA THR A 225 14.55 -25.30 0.61
C THR A 225 16.04 -25.22 0.92
N ALA A 226 16.37 -24.80 2.15
CA ALA A 226 17.74 -24.81 2.63
C ALA A 226 18.14 -26.24 3.02
N ASN A 227 19.29 -26.71 2.54
CA ASN A 227 19.92 -27.93 3.01
C ASN A 227 21.28 -27.58 3.64
N GLY A 228 21.38 -27.68 4.97
CA GLY A 228 22.59 -27.29 5.69
C GLY A 228 22.96 -25.81 5.55
N GLY A 229 21.98 -24.92 5.40
CA GLY A 229 22.20 -23.48 5.23
C GLY A 229 22.54 -23.04 3.79
N THR A 230 22.67 -23.99 2.86
CA THR A 230 22.85 -23.70 1.43
C THR A 230 21.52 -23.90 0.70
N TYR A 231 21.17 -22.96 -0.17
CA TYR A 231 19.98 -23.04 -0.99
C TYR A 231 20.33 -23.69 -2.34
N ALA A 232 19.47 -24.59 -2.82
CA ALA A 232 19.64 -25.17 -4.14
C ALA A 232 19.54 -24.10 -5.23
N THR A 233 20.24 -24.30 -6.36
CA THR A 233 20.09 -23.45 -7.54
C THR A 233 18.60 -23.42 -7.95
N PRO A 234 18.00 -22.23 -8.10
CA PRO A 234 16.60 -22.13 -8.48
C PRO A 234 16.33 -22.73 -9.86
N THR A 235 15.13 -23.26 -10.03
CA THR A 235 14.60 -23.55 -11.36
C THR A 235 14.13 -22.25 -11.99
N PHE A 236 14.77 -21.86 -13.09
CA PHE A 236 14.39 -20.68 -13.86
C PHE A 236 13.33 -21.02 -14.91
N VAL A 237 12.40 -20.09 -15.10
CA VAL A 237 11.36 -20.16 -16.12
C VAL A 237 11.56 -19.01 -17.10
N ALA A 238 11.63 -19.31 -18.40
CA ALA A 238 11.72 -18.31 -19.47
C ALA A 238 10.36 -17.61 -19.73
N SER A 239 9.72 -17.17 -18.65
CA SER A 239 8.54 -16.31 -18.62
C SER A 239 8.46 -15.61 -17.27
N GLY A 240 7.57 -14.62 -17.13
CA GLY A 240 7.36 -13.92 -15.84
C GLY A 240 8.43 -12.87 -15.49
N GLY A 241 9.51 -12.77 -16.26
CA GLY A 241 10.52 -11.70 -16.16
C GLY A 241 10.03 -10.40 -16.79
N ASN A 242 8.82 -9.96 -16.41
CA ASN A 242 8.16 -8.80 -16.99
C ASN A 242 8.93 -7.52 -16.67
N VAL A 243 8.96 -6.57 -17.59
CA VAL A 243 9.54 -5.24 -17.37
C VAL A 243 8.48 -4.18 -17.62
N GLY A 244 8.68 -2.99 -17.05
CA GLY A 244 7.73 -1.90 -17.23
C GLY A 244 8.36 -0.52 -17.22
N THR A 245 7.66 0.44 -17.79
CA THR A 245 8.10 1.82 -17.86
C THR A 245 6.89 2.74 -18.01
N ASN A 246 6.94 3.94 -17.43
CA ASN A 246 5.99 5.00 -17.73
C ASN A 246 6.38 5.80 -18.99
N GLY A 247 7.51 5.49 -19.61
CA GLY A 247 8.02 6.03 -20.87
C GLY A 247 8.14 4.92 -21.91
N ASN A 248 9.29 4.85 -22.60
CA ASN A 248 9.61 3.78 -23.54
C ASN A 248 10.74 2.87 -23.03
N LEU A 249 10.85 1.69 -23.64
CA LEU A 249 12.01 0.80 -23.53
C LEU A 249 12.89 0.97 -24.78
N ASP A 250 14.16 1.32 -24.58
CA ASP A 250 15.17 1.23 -25.63
C ASP A 250 15.92 -0.10 -25.47
N ASP A 251 15.95 -0.90 -26.53
CA ASP A 251 16.64 -2.19 -26.54
C ASP A 251 17.69 -2.21 -27.65
N PHE A 252 18.96 -2.39 -27.26
CA PHE A 252 20.08 -2.52 -28.17
C PHE A 252 21.04 -3.62 -27.73
N GLY A 253 21.56 -4.42 -28.67
CA GLY A 253 22.59 -5.42 -28.36
C GLY A 253 22.07 -6.78 -27.90
N ASN A 254 21.05 -7.30 -28.60
CA ASN A 254 20.53 -8.67 -28.46
C ASN A 254 20.02 -9.01 -27.03
N SER A 255 19.33 -8.09 -26.37
CA SER A 255 18.71 -8.40 -25.08
C SER A 255 17.55 -9.41 -25.26
N VAL A 256 17.24 -10.16 -24.20
CA VAL A 256 16.16 -11.15 -24.20
C VAL A 256 15.24 -10.93 -23.01
N ILE A 257 14.05 -10.39 -23.25
CA ILE A 257 13.03 -10.18 -22.22
C ILE A 257 12.07 -11.37 -22.21
N ASN A 258 12.27 -12.30 -21.27
CA ASN A 258 11.35 -13.43 -21.09
C ASN A 258 10.16 -13.04 -20.20
N GLY A 259 9.30 -12.17 -20.72
CA GLY A 259 8.15 -11.61 -20.04
C GLY A 259 7.43 -10.61 -20.94
N SER A 260 6.46 -9.89 -20.38
CA SER A 260 5.80 -8.78 -21.06
C SER A 260 6.52 -7.45 -20.81
N LEU A 261 6.27 -6.48 -21.68
CA LEU A 261 6.61 -5.07 -21.48
C LEU A 261 5.35 -4.28 -21.18
N SER A 262 5.26 -3.67 -20.00
CA SER A 262 4.19 -2.72 -19.67
C SER A 262 4.63 -1.27 -19.92
N THR A 263 3.86 -0.53 -20.72
CA THR A 263 4.25 0.81 -21.19
C THR A 263 3.00 1.61 -21.59
N PRO A 264 3.02 2.95 -21.60
CA PRO A 264 1.89 3.73 -22.05
C PRO A 264 1.45 3.37 -23.47
N ARG A 265 0.18 3.65 -23.78
CA ARG A 265 -0.34 3.48 -25.15
C ARG A 265 0.49 4.28 -26.15
N THR A 266 0.70 3.69 -27.32
CA THR A 266 1.39 4.36 -28.43
C THR A 266 0.76 5.72 -28.75
N GLY A 267 1.60 6.73 -28.98
CA GLY A 267 1.18 8.12 -29.17
C GLY A 267 0.93 8.94 -27.90
N THR A 268 1.12 8.37 -26.70
CA THR A 268 1.05 9.10 -25.42
C THR A 268 2.44 9.24 -24.79
N GLY A 269 2.79 10.45 -24.31
CA GLY A 269 4.10 10.73 -23.68
C GLY A 269 4.95 11.78 -24.41
N THR A 270 6.07 12.20 -23.80
CA THR A 270 6.95 13.28 -24.30
C THR A 270 7.96 12.84 -25.37
N CYS A 271 7.90 11.59 -25.84
CA CYS A 271 8.86 11.05 -26.79
C CYS A 271 8.48 11.34 -28.23
N SER A 272 9.02 12.41 -28.80
CA SER A 272 8.54 12.98 -30.07
C SER A 272 9.38 12.66 -31.32
N THR A 273 10.48 11.90 -31.23
CA THR A 273 11.26 11.53 -32.42
C THR A 273 10.92 10.13 -32.94
N GLY A 274 9.93 10.05 -33.85
CA GLY A 274 9.84 8.94 -34.82
C GLY A 274 8.84 7.79 -34.58
N ASN A 275 7.71 8.07 -33.91
CA ASN A 275 6.70 7.16 -33.34
C ASN A 275 7.01 6.72 -31.91
N VAL A 276 6.07 7.04 -31.00
CA VAL A 276 6.06 6.52 -29.62
C VAL A 276 5.65 5.06 -29.67
N THR A 277 6.53 4.19 -30.15
CA THR A 277 6.38 2.77 -29.92
C THR A 277 6.86 2.49 -28.50
N ALA A 278 6.04 1.74 -27.76
CA ALA A 278 6.35 1.05 -26.51
C ALA A 278 7.82 0.60 -26.37
N LEU A 279 8.39 0.15 -27.50
CA LEU A 279 9.72 -0.40 -27.64
C LEU A 279 10.45 0.30 -28.80
N SER A 280 11.67 0.74 -28.56
CA SER A 280 12.63 1.23 -29.54
C SER A 280 13.78 0.22 -29.63
N GLY A 281 13.63 -0.79 -30.49
CA GLY A 281 14.56 -1.91 -30.63
C GLY A 281 14.01 -2.99 -31.54
N THR A 282 14.82 -4.00 -31.84
CA THR A 282 14.41 -5.13 -32.70
C THR A 282 13.94 -6.36 -31.94
N ASN A 283 14.25 -6.50 -30.64
CA ASN A 283 13.86 -7.69 -29.88
C ASN A 283 12.52 -7.45 -29.18
N THR A 284 11.52 -8.24 -29.57
CA THR A 284 10.20 -8.19 -28.95
C THR A 284 10.17 -9.05 -27.69
N PRO A 285 9.63 -8.54 -26.56
CA PRO A 285 9.38 -9.34 -25.36
C PRO A 285 8.53 -10.58 -25.67
N THR A 286 8.86 -11.73 -25.06
CA THR A 286 8.16 -13.00 -25.36
C THR A 286 6.70 -13.00 -24.92
N GLY A 287 6.36 -12.25 -23.87
CA GLY A 287 4.99 -12.05 -23.37
C GLY A 287 4.24 -10.90 -24.04
N GLY A 288 4.83 -10.26 -25.06
CA GLY A 288 4.23 -9.14 -25.78
C GLY A 288 4.22 -7.82 -25.01
N ILE A 289 3.54 -6.83 -25.57
CA ILE A 289 3.43 -5.47 -25.04
C ILE A 289 2.04 -5.30 -24.41
N ILE A 290 2.00 -4.82 -23.18
CA ILE A 290 0.79 -4.50 -22.43
C ILE A 290 0.69 -2.97 -22.30
N GLU A 291 -0.35 -2.39 -22.90
CA GLU A 291 -0.58 -0.96 -22.80
C GLU A 291 -1.17 -0.61 -21.42
N LEU A 292 -0.48 0.27 -20.71
CA LEU A 292 -0.94 0.81 -19.44
C LEU A 292 -2.06 1.85 -19.71
N PRO A 293 -3.25 1.71 -19.11
CA PRO A 293 -4.33 2.69 -19.27
C PRO A 293 -4.03 4.02 -18.56
N GLN A 294 -3.12 3.98 -17.58
CA GLN A 294 -2.61 5.13 -16.84
C GLN A 294 -1.18 4.85 -16.37
N PRO A 295 -0.33 5.87 -16.17
CA PRO A 295 0.99 5.69 -15.56
C PRO A 295 0.90 5.03 -14.19
N ILE A 296 1.83 4.12 -13.88
CA ILE A 296 1.93 3.51 -12.56
C ILE A 296 2.67 4.51 -11.65
N LEU A 297 2.02 4.91 -10.56
CA LEU A 297 2.62 5.83 -9.59
C LEU A 297 3.35 5.06 -8.49
N TYR A 298 4.64 5.34 -8.35
CA TYR A 298 5.45 4.86 -7.22
C TYR A 298 5.69 6.00 -6.23
N PRO A 299 5.16 5.92 -4.99
CA PRO A 299 5.35 6.98 -4.00
C PRO A 299 6.82 7.11 -3.60
N THR A 300 7.28 8.33 -3.38
CA THR A 300 8.63 8.58 -2.85
C THR A 300 8.71 7.99 -1.43
N PRO A 301 9.74 7.17 -1.12
CA PRO A 301 10.00 6.73 0.26
C PRO A 301 10.08 7.89 1.24
N ASP A 302 9.54 7.69 2.44
CA ASP A 302 9.77 8.62 3.54
C ASP A 302 11.28 8.72 3.84
N PRO A 303 11.79 9.93 4.14
CA PRO A 303 13.20 10.09 4.52
C PRO A 303 13.51 9.27 5.78
N PRO A 304 14.74 8.75 5.93
CA PRO A 304 15.09 7.95 7.09
C PRO A 304 14.92 8.74 8.39
N SER A 305 14.36 8.09 9.42
CA SER A 305 14.19 8.65 10.77
C SER A 305 14.71 7.65 11.81
N PRO A 306 15.70 8.01 12.66
CA PRO A 306 16.42 9.29 12.66
C PRO A 306 17.26 9.50 11.38
N MET A 307 17.49 10.77 11.03
CA MET A 307 18.26 11.16 9.84
C MET A 307 19.74 10.81 10.04
N PRO A 308 20.38 10.12 9.07
CA PRO A 308 21.81 9.83 9.13
C PRO A 308 22.72 11.06 9.09
N PRO A 309 23.90 11.00 9.74
CA PRO A 309 24.91 12.04 9.63
C PRO A 309 25.56 12.08 8.23
N THR A 310 26.14 13.21 7.82
CA THR A 310 26.87 13.37 6.54
C THR A 310 28.39 13.19 6.66
N GLY A 311 28.85 12.50 7.71
CA GLY A 311 30.27 12.15 7.88
C GLY A 311 30.69 11.04 6.93
N SER A 312 31.88 10.46 7.13
CA SER A 312 32.30 9.25 6.42
C SER A 312 32.73 8.14 7.37
N LEU A 313 32.39 6.90 7.02
CA LEU A 313 32.83 5.67 7.65
C LEU A 313 33.55 4.83 6.59
N SER A 314 34.87 4.71 6.72
CA SER A 314 35.66 3.81 5.88
C SER A 314 35.84 2.47 6.59
N ILE A 315 35.25 1.43 6.03
CA ILE A 315 35.50 0.05 6.44
C ILE A 315 36.62 -0.46 5.53
N ASN A 316 37.82 -0.53 6.10
CA ASN A 316 39.03 -1.12 5.54
C ASN A 316 39.52 -2.18 6.54
N ASN A 317 40.47 -3.06 6.20
CA ASN A 317 40.96 -4.19 7.05
C ASN A 317 41.54 -3.84 8.45
N GLY A 318 41.14 -2.72 9.07
CA GLY A 318 41.40 -2.33 10.45
C GLY A 318 40.10 -2.07 11.25
N PRO A 319 40.21 -1.56 12.49
CA PRO A 319 39.05 -1.37 13.35
C PRO A 319 38.07 -0.36 12.74
N CYS A 320 36.78 -0.68 12.82
CA CYS A 320 35.69 0.12 12.24
C CYS A 320 35.52 1.52 12.83
N GLY A 321 35.95 1.76 14.08
CA GLY A 321 36.00 3.09 14.69
C GLY A 321 34.65 3.83 14.79
N TYR A 322 33.52 3.13 14.64
CA TYR A 322 32.18 3.73 14.61
C TYR A 322 31.18 2.90 15.42
N THR A 323 30.41 3.56 16.29
CA THR A 323 29.40 2.89 17.14
C THR A 323 28.34 2.20 16.29
N GLY A 324 28.07 0.92 16.59
CA GLY A 324 27.15 0.09 15.81
C GLY A 324 27.83 -0.69 14.69
N CYS A 325 29.08 -0.38 14.34
CA CYS A 325 29.93 -1.25 13.54
C CYS A 325 30.88 -2.01 14.47
N ASN A 326 31.01 -3.33 14.30
CA ASN A 326 31.90 -4.17 15.09
C ASN A 326 32.80 -5.01 14.18
N GLN A 327 34.00 -5.32 14.67
CA GLN A 327 34.90 -6.29 14.06
C GLN A 327 35.33 -7.30 15.15
N PRO A 328 35.00 -8.60 15.04
CA PRO A 328 35.30 -9.57 16.09
C PRO A 328 36.80 -9.86 16.26
N ALA A 329 37.61 -9.67 15.20
CA ALA A 329 39.06 -9.86 15.20
C ALA A 329 39.73 -9.05 14.08
N LYS A 330 41.03 -8.73 14.20
CA LYS A 330 41.83 -8.10 13.12
C LYS A 330 41.80 -9.00 11.87
N ASN A 331 41.46 -8.43 10.71
CA ASN A 331 41.18 -9.15 9.45
C ASN A 331 39.93 -10.06 9.46
N GLY A 332 39.07 -9.93 10.47
CA GLY A 332 37.76 -10.58 10.50
C GLY A 332 36.68 -9.74 9.85
N ASP A 333 35.53 -10.37 9.63
CA ASP A 333 34.34 -9.76 9.04
C ASP A 333 33.77 -8.66 9.94
N TYR A 334 33.08 -7.70 9.33
CA TYR A 334 32.45 -6.58 10.02
C TYR A 334 30.97 -6.84 10.22
N TYR A 335 30.39 -6.31 11.30
CA TYR A 335 28.96 -6.44 11.58
C TYR A 335 28.38 -5.06 11.82
N LEU A 336 27.33 -4.69 11.10
CA LEU A 336 26.52 -3.51 11.41
C LEU A 336 25.35 -3.91 12.30
N THR A 337 25.02 -3.06 13.26
CA THR A 337 23.96 -3.28 14.22
C THR A 337 22.69 -2.53 13.79
N PRO A 338 21.51 -3.16 13.72
CA PRO A 338 20.27 -2.47 13.32
C PRO A 338 19.68 -1.59 14.43
N THR A 339 19.79 -2.02 15.69
CA THR A 339 19.32 -1.29 16.89
C THR A 339 20.26 -1.59 18.06
N LEU A 340 20.49 -0.64 18.98
CA LEU A 340 21.14 -0.98 20.25
C LEU A 340 20.11 -1.68 21.15
N ASN A 341 20.38 -2.90 21.56
CA ASN A 341 19.53 -3.58 22.53
C ASN A 341 19.92 -3.11 23.95
N PRO A 342 18.95 -2.75 24.83
CA PRO A 342 19.24 -2.39 26.23
C PRO A 342 19.72 -3.57 27.08
N ASP A 343 19.43 -4.80 26.67
CA ASP A 343 19.59 -6.02 27.48
C ASP A 343 21.01 -6.62 27.50
N GLY A 344 22.04 -5.77 27.47
CA GLY A 344 23.36 -6.20 27.93
C GLY A 344 24.00 -7.34 27.13
N ILE A 345 23.79 -7.41 25.81
CA ILE A 345 24.94 -7.81 24.97
C ILE A 345 25.94 -6.67 25.17
N THR A 346 26.88 -6.91 26.07
CA THR A 346 27.99 -6.03 26.36
C THR A 346 28.52 -5.51 25.04
N ALA A 347 28.50 -4.19 24.92
CA ALA A 347 29.30 -3.45 23.97
C ALA A 347 30.58 -4.24 23.68
N PHE A 348 30.72 -4.72 22.44
CA PHE A 348 32.05 -4.98 21.92
C PHE A 348 32.77 -3.63 22.02
N THR A 349 33.79 -3.58 22.88
CA THR A 349 34.44 -2.34 23.31
C THR A 349 35.07 -1.67 22.09
N SER A 350 34.38 -0.66 21.55
CA SER A 350 35.00 0.24 20.58
C SER A 350 36.03 1.10 21.33
N SER A 351 37.29 1.02 20.91
CA SER A 351 38.39 1.84 21.42
C SER A 351 38.35 3.28 20.89
N ALA A 352 37.16 3.89 20.79
CA ALA A 352 37.02 5.26 20.33
C ALA A 352 37.26 6.23 21.50
N THR A 353 38.39 6.93 21.49
CA THR A 353 38.79 7.96 22.46
C THR A 353 38.07 9.31 22.28
N ASN A 354 36.88 9.33 21.66
CA ASN A 354 36.15 10.58 21.39
C ASN A 354 34.63 10.41 21.64
N PRO A 355 34.07 10.89 22.76
CA PRO A 355 32.76 10.46 23.27
C PRO A 355 31.53 11.29 22.80
N THR A 356 31.59 12.00 21.66
CA THR A 356 30.52 12.98 21.31
C THR A 356 29.69 12.66 20.06
N GLN A 357 29.63 11.42 19.57
CA GLN A 357 28.77 11.08 18.43
C GLN A 357 28.12 9.70 18.56
N TYR A 358 27.23 9.55 19.54
CA TYR A 358 26.37 8.37 19.65
C TYR A 358 25.18 8.50 18.70
N ASN A 359 25.23 7.77 17.58
CA ASN A 359 24.23 7.81 16.50
C ASN A 359 23.34 6.56 16.43
N CYS A 360 23.51 5.64 17.37
CA CYS A 360 22.50 4.66 17.73
C CYS A 360 22.05 4.99 19.16
N SER A 361 20.74 5.20 19.36
CA SER A 361 20.22 5.52 20.69
C SER A 361 20.12 4.25 21.55
N THR A 362 20.29 4.38 22.87
CA THR A 362 20.03 3.29 23.83
C THR A 362 18.55 3.06 24.08
N ALA A 363 17.66 3.80 23.41
CA ALA A 363 16.22 3.61 23.53
C ALA A 363 15.80 2.39 22.68
N PRO A 364 15.03 1.44 23.25
CA PRO A 364 14.51 0.33 22.46
C PRO A 364 13.66 0.86 21.30
N ALA A 365 13.88 0.29 20.11
CA ALA A 365 13.13 0.52 18.86
C ALA A 365 13.53 1.69 17.92
N THR A 366 14.60 2.46 18.17
CA THR A 366 15.11 3.40 17.15
C THR A 366 16.18 2.77 16.25
N PRO A 367 16.06 2.84 14.91
CA PRO A 367 17.10 2.36 14.00
C PRO A 367 18.45 3.07 14.22
N CYS A 368 19.53 2.31 14.10
CA CYS A 368 20.89 2.86 14.04
C CYS A 368 21.09 3.73 12.80
N THR A 369 21.87 4.81 12.94
CA THR A 369 22.26 5.67 11.83
C THR A 369 23.74 5.58 11.48
N TYR A 370 24.02 5.53 10.19
CA TYR A 370 25.36 5.42 9.63
C TYR A 370 25.64 6.53 8.62
N PRO A 371 26.86 7.10 8.61
CA PRO A 371 27.27 8.13 7.68
C PRO A 371 27.43 7.59 6.26
N ASP A 372 28.18 8.28 5.40
CA ASP A 372 28.63 7.73 4.13
C ASP A 372 29.55 6.53 4.37
N ILE A 373 29.06 5.32 4.10
CA ILE A 373 29.80 4.06 4.25
C ILE A 373 30.59 3.80 2.98
N THR A 374 31.90 3.61 3.11
CA THR A 374 32.74 3.06 2.04
C THR A 374 33.37 1.76 2.51
N ILE A 375 33.02 0.64 1.86
CA ILE A 375 33.61 -0.67 2.11
C ILE A 375 34.73 -0.89 1.10
N ASN A 376 35.94 -1.19 1.58
CA ASN A 376 37.15 -1.24 0.75
C ASN A 376 37.94 -2.54 0.98
N ALA A 377 38.89 -2.81 0.07
CA ALA A 377 39.98 -3.77 0.28
C ALA A 377 39.54 -5.20 0.67
N GLY A 378 38.46 -5.69 0.06
CA GLY A 378 37.94 -7.04 0.28
C GLY A 378 37.17 -7.21 1.60
N ALA A 379 36.89 -6.13 2.32
CA ALA A 379 36.15 -6.21 3.57
C ALA A 379 34.74 -6.77 3.36
N VAL A 380 34.33 -7.68 4.25
CA VAL A 380 33.02 -8.32 4.27
C VAL A 380 32.20 -7.75 5.40
N VAL A 381 31.00 -7.23 5.10
CA VAL A 381 30.07 -6.67 6.09
C VAL A 381 28.83 -7.55 6.20
N HIS A 382 28.59 -8.08 7.39
CA HIS A 382 27.43 -8.87 7.75
C HIS A 382 26.30 -8.01 8.29
N LEU A 383 25.09 -8.28 7.81
CA LEU A 383 23.86 -7.62 8.22
C LEU A 383 22.87 -8.67 8.73
N THR A 384 22.27 -8.40 9.89
CA THR A 384 21.16 -9.17 10.46
C THR A 384 19.85 -8.41 10.33
N ALA A 385 18.74 -9.11 10.54
CA ALA A 385 17.40 -8.56 10.37
C ALA A 385 17.21 -7.27 11.18
N GLY A 386 16.71 -6.23 10.51
CA GLY A 386 16.50 -4.93 11.12
C GLY A 386 16.60 -3.78 10.13
N THR A 387 16.46 -2.56 10.66
CA THR A 387 16.47 -1.32 9.86
C THR A 387 17.78 -0.58 10.06
N TYR A 388 18.39 -0.15 8.97
CA TYR A 388 19.65 0.59 8.93
C TYR A 388 19.39 1.90 8.19
N ASN A 389 19.53 3.03 8.89
CA ASN A 389 19.45 4.33 8.24
C ASN A 389 20.87 4.73 7.83
N ILE A 390 21.16 4.85 6.55
CA ILE A 390 22.51 5.07 6.02
C ILE A 390 22.50 6.33 5.14
N ASN A 391 23.52 7.19 5.23
CA ASN A 391 23.55 8.35 4.35
C ASN A 391 23.85 7.96 2.90
N SER A 392 24.93 7.21 2.67
CA SER A 392 25.24 6.60 1.38
C SER A 392 26.07 5.34 1.57
N ILE A 393 26.13 4.49 0.55
CA ILE A 393 26.97 3.29 0.59
C ILE A 393 27.71 3.09 -0.73
N ARG A 394 29.02 2.80 -0.63
CA ARG A 394 29.90 2.51 -1.77
C ARG A 394 30.80 1.32 -1.52
N PHE A 395 30.92 0.46 -2.52
CA PHE A 395 31.85 -0.67 -2.55
C PHE A 395 33.06 -0.35 -3.41
N ASN A 396 34.25 -0.66 -2.90
CA ASN A 396 35.52 -0.58 -3.62
C ASN A 396 36.37 -1.84 -3.35
N GLY A 397 37.17 -2.24 -4.33
CA GLY A 397 38.21 -3.25 -4.14
C GLY A 397 37.70 -4.60 -3.64
N ASN A 398 36.69 -5.17 -4.31
CA ASN A 398 36.09 -6.48 -4.02
C ASN A 398 35.42 -6.58 -2.63
N ALA A 399 34.86 -5.47 -2.15
CA ALA A 399 34.06 -5.45 -0.93
C ALA A 399 32.84 -6.38 -1.03
N SER A 400 32.31 -6.84 0.11
CA SER A 400 31.10 -7.66 0.12
C SER A 400 30.14 -7.29 1.25
N ILE A 401 28.84 -7.45 1.00
CA ILE A 401 27.82 -7.52 2.05
C ILE A 401 27.25 -8.94 2.09
N VAL A 402 27.06 -9.48 3.29
CA VAL A 402 26.40 -10.75 3.56
C VAL A 402 25.15 -10.50 4.40
N VAL A 403 24.01 -11.03 3.96
CA VAL A 403 22.74 -11.01 4.69
C VAL A 403 22.61 -12.30 5.49
N ASP A 404 22.89 -12.22 6.79
CA ASP A 404 22.83 -13.37 7.70
C ASP A 404 21.39 -13.72 8.08
N SER A 405 20.53 -12.71 8.19
CA SER A 405 19.09 -12.87 8.45
C SER A 405 18.30 -11.69 7.91
N GLY A 406 17.11 -11.95 7.36
CA GLY A 406 16.22 -10.93 6.81
C GLY A 406 14.91 -10.76 7.59
N PRO A 407 14.17 -9.66 7.38
CA PRO A 407 14.48 -8.60 6.42
C PRO A 407 15.50 -7.59 6.96
N VAL A 408 16.51 -7.28 6.13
CA VAL A 408 17.39 -6.12 6.24
C VAL A 408 16.77 -4.99 5.41
N VAL A 409 16.46 -3.87 6.06
CA VAL A 409 15.90 -2.68 5.41
C VAL A 409 16.92 -1.55 5.50
N MET A 410 17.55 -1.20 4.39
CA MET A 410 18.48 -0.08 4.27
C MET A 410 17.73 1.15 3.76
N ASN A 411 17.49 2.11 4.65
CA ASN A 411 16.93 3.41 4.32
C ASN A 411 18.07 4.38 3.99
N ILE A 412 18.18 4.79 2.74
CA ILE A 412 19.25 5.65 2.25
C ILE A 412 18.77 7.11 2.26
N ALA A 413 19.57 8.02 2.83
CA ALA A 413 19.24 9.44 2.88
C ALA A 413 19.77 10.21 1.64
N GLY A 414 21.03 9.99 1.27
CA GLY A 414 21.73 10.72 0.21
C GLY A 414 21.98 12.20 0.53
N THR A 415 22.01 12.58 1.80
CA THR A 415 22.15 13.97 2.24
C THR A 415 23.57 14.47 2.00
N GLY A 416 23.73 15.67 1.45
CA GLY A 416 25.05 16.30 1.25
C GLY A 416 25.88 15.69 0.12
N LEU A 417 25.34 14.74 -0.65
CA LEU A 417 26.02 14.17 -1.81
C LEU A 417 26.00 15.14 -3.00
N GLY A 418 27.15 15.29 -3.65
CA GLY A 418 27.24 16.02 -4.93
C GLY A 418 26.49 15.29 -6.06
N SER A 419 26.11 16.02 -7.11
CA SER A 419 25.33 15.49 -8.24
C SER A 419 25.99 14.34 -9.00
N SER A 420 27.32 14.23 -8.95
CA SER A 420 28.11 13.14 -9.55
C SER A 420 28.33 11.96 -8.62
N THR A 421 27.91 12.06 -7.35
CA THR A 421 28.08 10.99 -6.36
C THR A 421 26.81 10.15 -6.29
N SER A 422 26.96 8.84 -6.45
CA SER A 422 25.89 7.87 -6.22
C SER A 422 25.57 7.75 -4.73
N ALA A 423 24.28 7.66 -4.39
CA ALA A 423 23.83 7.37 -3.02
C ALA A 423 24.02 5.89 -2.67
N VAL A 424 23.88 5.01 -3.67
CA VAL A 424 24.16 3.58 -3.56
C VAL A 424 25.05 3.19 -4.72
N ASP A 425 26.21 2.61 -4.43
CA ASP A 425 27.17 2.17 -5.44
C ASP A 425 27.77 0.81 -5.05
N LEU A 426 27.20 -0.25 -5.62
CA LEU A 426 27.58 -1.63 -5.30
C LEU A 426 28.56 -2.21 -6.34
N THR A 427 29.07 -1.37 -7.25
CA THR A 427 29.85 -1.81 -8.43
C THR A 427 31.24 -2.38 -8.14
N GLY A 428 31.85 -2.01 -7.02
CA GLY A 428 33.18 -2.49 -6.63
C GLY A 428 33.19 -3.79 -5.81
N GLY A 429 32.13 -4.60 -5.82
CA GLY A 429 32.00 -5.73 -4.91
C GLY A 429 30.84 -6.72 -5.17
N SER A 430 30.43 -7.43 -4.13
CA SER A 430 29.34 -8.43 -4.17
C SER A 430 28.30 -8.27 -3.06
N VAL A 431 27.06 -8.69 -3.33
CA VAL A 431 25.99 -8.72 -2.34
C VAL A 431 25.48 -10.16 -2.22
N THR A 432 25.75 -10.80 -1.10
CA THR A 432 25.36 -12.17 -0.83
C THR A 432 24.11 -12.22 0.03
N ASN A 433 23.03 -12.70 -0.54
CA ASN A 433 21.82 -13.10 0.18
C ASN A 433 21.52 -14.54 -0.21
N SER A 434 22.06 -15.46 0.58
CA SER A 434 22.09 -16.90 0.30
C SER A 434 20.70 -17.52 0.17
N SER A 435 19.69 -16.92 0.82
CA SER A 435 18.30 -17.35 0.71
C SER A 435 17.70 -17.20 -0.68
N LEU A 436 18.33 -16.39 -1.54
CA LEU A 436 17.77 -15.94 -2.82
C LEU A 436 16.34 -15.41 -2.67
N ASN A 437 15.94 -14.98 -1.47
CA ASN A 437 14.70 -14.25 -1.26
C ASN A 437 15.05 -12.76 -1.24
N PRO A 438 14.77 -12.00 -2.31
CA PRO A 438 15.12 -10.59 -2.40
C PRO A 438 14.42 -9.75 -1.34
N SER A 439 13.31 -10.22 -0.76
CA SER A 439 12.63 -9.58 0.37
C SER A 439 13.48 -9.47 1.64
N ASN A 440 14.54 -10.29 1.74
CA ASN A 440 15.47 -10.27 2.87
C ASN A 440 16.47 -9.11 2.81
N LEU A 441 16.61 -8.44 1.67
CA LEU A 441 17.44 -7.24 1.54
C LEU A 441 16.71 -6.17 0.72
N GLN A 442 16.32 -5.08 1.37
CA GLN A 442 15.59 -3.98 0.77
C GLN A 442 16.42 -2.70 0.85
N ILE A 443 16.55 -2.01 -0.28
CA ILE A 443 17.16 -0.68 -0.39
C ILE A 443 16.05 0.31 -0.72
N LEU A 444 15.86 1.31 0.13
CA LEU A 444 14.88 2.37 -0.04
C LEU A 444 15.60 3.70 -0.18
N TYR A 445 15.35 4.44 -1.26
CA TYR A 445 15.95 5.73 -1.50
C TYR A 445 14.97 6.71 -2.13
N GLY A 446 14.73 7.86 -1.49
CA GLY A 446 13.81 8.89 -1.98
C GLY A 446 14.44 10.02 -2.79
N GLY A 447 15.78 10.11 -2.82
CA GLY A 447 16.49 11.19 -3.49
C GLY A 447 16.77 10.93 -4.98
N THR A 448 17.57 11.81 -5.59
CA THR A 448 17.83 11.83 -7.04
C THR A 448 19.21 11.34 -7.44
N ASN A 449 20.14 11.15 -6.49
CA ASN A 449 21.49 10.64 -6.78
C ASN A 449 21.42 9.20 -7.30
N ALA A 450 22.40 8.79 -8.11
CA ALA A 450 22.35 7.50 -8.77
C ALA A 450 22.36 6.30 -7.79
N VAL A 451 21.66 5.24 -8.16
CA VAL A 451 21.66 3.92 -7.52
C VAL A 451 22.25 2.91 -8.49
N LYS A 452 23.49 2.49 -8.24
CA LYS A 452 24.21 1.54 -9.07
C LYS A 452 24.23 0.19 -8.39
N VAL A 453 23.52 -0.76 -8.98
CA VAL A 453 23.55 -2.15 -8.56
C VAL A 453 24.53 -2.87 -9.48
N ALA A 454 25.48 -3.59 -8.90
CA ALA A 454 26.25 -4.56 -9.66
C ALA A 454 25.99 -5.95 -9.17
N SER A 455 25.97 -6.84 -10.13
CA SER A 455 26.11 -8.26 -9.92
C SER A 455 27.57 -8.63 -10.20
N GLY A 456 28.40 -8.60 -9.15
CA GLY A 456 29.68 -9.29 -9.18
C GLY A 456 29.48 -10.80 -9.44
N ASN A 457 30.56 -11.58 -9.51
CA ASN A 457 30.49 -13.01 -9.89
C ASN A 457 29.52 -13.88 -9.05
N ALA A 458 29.13 -13.47 -7.85
CA ALA A 458 28.29 -14.24 -6.93
C ALA A 458 26.77 -13.99 -7.07
N GLY A 459 26.35 -13.15 -8.02
CA GLY A 459 24.95 -12.70 -8.14
C GLY A 459 24.49 -11.86 -6.94
N ALA A 460 23.34 -11.19 -7.05
CA ALA A 460 22.83 -10.29 -6.01
C ALA A 460 21.31 -10.42 -5.82
N ALA A 461 20.87 -10.87 -4.65
CA ALA A 461 19.44 -11.01 -4.33
C ALA A 461 18.94 -9.88 -3.42
N MET A 462 18.22 -8.92 -3.99
CA MET A 462 17.72 -7.73 -3.28
C MET A 462 16.53 -7.06 -3.98
N LEU A 463 15.86 -6.18 -3.25
CA LEU A 463 14.89 -5.23 -3.77
C LEU A 463 15.47 -3.82 -3.70
N ALA A 464 15.52 -3.13 -4.82
CA ALA A 464 15.97 -1.75 -4.88
C ALA A 464 14.83 -0.84 -5.32
N TYR A 465 14.44 0.09 -4.43
CA TYR A 465 13.33 1.01 -4.64
C TYR A 465 13.81 2.46 -4.52
N ALA A 466 13.98 3.08 -5.68
CA ALA A 466 14.53 4.43 -5.81
C ALA A 466 13.81 5.24 -6.91
N PRO A 467 12.48 5.48 -6.80
CA PRO A 467 11.64 5.95 -7.91
C PRO A 467 12.01 7.33 -8.48
N ASN A 468 12.87 8.10 -7.79
CA ASN A 468 13.36 9.42 -8.22
C ASN A 468 14.82 9.41 -8.71
N ALA A 469 15.54 8.30 -8.55
CA ALA A 469 16.95 8.18 -8.86
C ALA A 469 17.21 7.58 -10.24
N VAL A 470 18.37 7.86 -10.82
CA VAL A 470 18.88 7.10 -11.97
C VAL A 470 19.43 5.76 -11.48
N GLY A 471 18.86 4.67 -11.96
CA GLY A 471 19.26 3.30 -11.65
C GLY A 471 20.14 2.70 -12.75
N SER A 472 21.11 1.88 -12.39
CA SER A 472 21.85 1.07 -13.37
C SER A 472 22.16 -0.32 -12.85
N ILE A 473 22.10 -1.30 -13.75
CA ILE A 473 22.55 -2.68 -13.53
C ILE A 473 23.77 -2.92 -14.43
N THR A 474 24.86 -3.38 -13.83
CA THR A 474 26.13 -3.64 -14.52
C THR A 474 26.80 -4.90 -13.96
N GLY A 475 27.78 -5.43 -14.68
CA GLY A 475 28.50 -6.63 -14.31
C GLY A 475 28.04 -7.87 -15.07
N SER A 476 28.58 -9.03 -14.70
CA SER A 476 28.33 -10.32 -15.36
C SER A 476 27.61 -11.32 -14.46
N GLY A 477 27.42 -11.03 -13.18
CA GLY A 477 26.64 -11.89 -12.30
C GLY A 477 25.14 -11.71 -12.53
N ASP A 478 24.34 -12.57 -11.92
CA ASP A 478 22.89 -12.47 -12.02
C ASP A 478 22.30 -11.54 -10.94
N PHE A 479 21.17 -10.90 -11.25
CA PHE A 479 20.42 -10.08 -10.30
C PHE A 479 19.10 -10.79 -9.98
N TYR A 480 18.85 -11.10 -8.72
CA TYR A 480 17.64 -11.78 -8.27
C TYR A 480 16.75 -10.78 -7.53
N GLY A 481 15.55 -10.50 -8.05
CA GLY A 481 14.60 -9.59 -7.42
C GLY A 481 14.06 -8.54 -8.37
N SER A 482 14.01 -7.30 -7.90
CA SER A 482 13.37 -6.20 -8.63
C SER A 482 14.05 -4.86 -8.37
N LEU A 483 14.19 -4.06 -9.44
CA LEU A 483 14.68 -2.69 -9.40
C LEU A 483 13.58 -1.74 -9.89
N ILE A 484 13.24 -0.76 -9.07
CA ILE A 484 12.37 0.36 -9.43
C ILE A 484 13.18 1.64 -9.31
N ALA A 485 13.33 2.38 -10.40
CA ALA A 485 14.04 3.66 -10.41
C ALA A 485 13.37 4.68 -11.34
N ASN A 486 13.81 5.94 -11.34
CA ASN A 486 13.29 6.93 -12.28
C ASN A 486 13.61 6.53 -13.72
N THR A 487 14.89 6.29 -14.00
CA THR A 487 15.34 5.64 -15.23
C THR A 487 16.21 4.44 -14.89
N ILE A 488 16.23 3.43 -15.75
CA ILE A 488 17.06 2.23 -15.54
C ILE A 488 17.87 1.97 -16.81
N THR A 489 19.17 1.77 -16.63
CA THR A 489 20.04 1.25 -17.69
C THR A 489 20.66 -0.07 -17.27
N ASP A 490 20.32 -1.15 -17.97
CA ASP A 490 20.98 -2.44 -17.83
C ASP A 490 21.94 -2.63 -19.01
N MET A 491 23.24 -2.63 -18.69
CA MET A 491 24.33 -2.92 -19.62
C MET A 491 25.08 -4.20 -19.21
N GLY A 492 24.55 -4.94 -18.24
CA GLY A 492 25.14 -6.16 -17.75
C GLY A 492 24.98 -7.32 -18.72
N GLN A 493 25.88 -8.30 -18.61
CA GLN A 493 25.71 -9.60 -19.26
C GLN A 493 24.93 -10.59 -18.38
N GLY A 494 24.66 -10.20 -17.14
CA GLY A 494 23.87 -10.95 -16.17
C GLY A 494 22.40 -11.08 -16.54
N THR A 495 21.74 -12.09 -15.99
CA THR A 495 20.28 -12.22 -16.09
C THR A 495 19.61 -11.60 -14.87
N ILE A 496 18.55 -10.82 -15.09
CA ILE A 496 17.61 -10.42 -14.06
C ILE A 496 16.59 -11.54 -13.87
N HIS A 497 16.68 -12.25 -12.75
CA HIS A 497 15.71 -13.25 -12.32
C HIS A 497 14.66 -12.59 -11.43
N TYR A 498 13.45 -12.40 -11.94
CA TYR A 498 12.33 -11.89 -11.15
C TYR A 498 11.80 -12.96 -10.18
N ASP A 499 11.63 -12.60 -8.91
CA ASP A 499 11.03 -13.51 -7.93
C ASP A 499 9.50 -13.38 -7.93
N SER A 500 8.82 -14.39 -8.45
CA SER A 500 7.35 -14.46 -8.49
C SER A 500 6.71 -14.43 -7.11
N ASN A 501 7.42 -14.81 -6.05
CA ASN A 501 6.94 -14.75 -4.67
C ASN A 501 6.68 -13.30 -4.20
N LEU A 502 7.28 -12.30 -4.85
CA LEU A 502 7.06 -10.89 -4.54
C LEU A 502 5.61 -10.45 -4.76
N GLN A 503 4.86 -11.16 -5.63
CA GLN A 503 3.45 -10.87 -5.90
C GLN A 503 2.53 -11.09 -4.68
N VAL A 504 3.00 -11.84 -3.67
CA VAL A 504 2.24 -12.15 -2.46
C VAL A 504 2.95 -11.73 -1.17
N THR A 505 4.25 -11.42 -1.23
CA THR A 505 5.07 -11.10 -0.05
C THR A 505 5.41 -9.61 0.11
N MET A 506 5.33 -8.81 -0.96
CA MET A 506 5.63 -7.38 -0.93
C MET A 506 4.48 -6.58 -1.51
N MET A 507 3.61 -6.10 -0.64
CA MET A 507 2.40 -5.39 -1.07
C MET A 507 2.46 -3.90 -0.76
N ASN A 508 1.74 -3.13 -1.57
CA ASN A 508 1.35 -1.77 -1.28
C ASN A 508 -0.14 -1.74 -0.91
N LEU A 509 -0.51 -0.81 -0.02
CA LEU A 509 -1.89 -0.59 0.37
C LEU A 509 -2.41 0.64 -0.39
N GLY A 510 -3.42 0.42 -1.23
CA GLY A 510 -4.11 1.49 -1.94
C GLY A 510 -4.89 2.41 -1.01
N ALA A 511 -5.53 3.41 -1.61
CA ALA A 511 -6.47 4.26 -0.91
C ALA A 511 -7.66 3.44 -0.39
N TRP A 512 -8.31 3.98 0.65
CA TRP A 512 -9.62 3.50 1.06
C TRP A 512 -10.65 3.77 -0.03
N MET A 513 -11.52 2.80 -0.25
CA MET A 513 -12.65 2.90 -1.15
C MET A 513 -13.93 2.45 -0.44
N LEU A 514 -15.01 3.14 -0.76
CA LEU A 514 -16.34 2.81 -0.26
C LEU A 514 -17.21 2.43 -1.46
N ASP A 515 -17.66 1.19 -1.50
CA ASP A 515 -18.38 0.59 -2.63
C ASP A 515 -19.69 -0.09 -2.17
N SER A 516 -20.50 -0.58 -3.11
CA SER A 516 -21.71 -1.38 -2.89
C SER A 516 -22.77 -0.68 -2.03
N PHE A 517 -23.21 0.51 -2.46
CA PHE A 517 -24.29 1.21 -1.79
C PHE A 517 -25.65 0.56 -2.06
N THR A 518 -26.26 0.03 -1.00
CA THR A 518 -27.65 -0.44 -1.04
C THR A 518 -28.46 0.22 0.07
N TRP A 519 -29.77 0.37 -0.12
CA TRP A 519 -30.62 1.00 0.89
C TRP A 519 -31.96 0.28 1.00
N SER A 520 -32.52 0.29 2.21
CA SER A 520 -33.83 -0.29 2.51
C SER A 520 -34.62 0.61 3.45
N LYS A 521 -35.94 0.45 3.43
CA LYS A 521 -36.88 1.17 4.29
C LYS A 521 -37.47 0.20 5.32
N PHE A 522 -37.66 0.69 6.54
CA PHE A 522 -38.34 -0.01 7.62
C PHE A 522 -39.48 0.83 8.19
#